data_AF-A0A6V7IKQ7-F1
#
_entry.id   AF-A0A6V7IKQ7-F1
#
_cell.length_a   1.000
_cell.length_b   1.000
_cell.length_c   1.000
_cell.angle_alpha   90.00
_cell.angle_beta   90.00
_cell.angle_gamma   90.00
#
_symmetry.space_group_name_H-M   'P 1'
#
loop_
_entity.id
_entity.type
_entity.pdbx_description
1 polymer ?
#
loop_
_entity_poly.entity_id
_entity_poly.type
_entity_poly.pdbx_seq_one_letter_code
_entity_poly.pdbx_strand_id
1 'polypeptide(L)'
;FLEEYERVKKLPEVKARLNEFSDFMWSAAELSGKRMETAEDMYYLWHALMAEASMGLELPAWTKDMFPYGPLYNGTLMEYELRNYNDKLKRLNG
;
A
#
# COMPACT_ATOMS: atom_id res chain seq x y z
N PHE A 1 -6.54 2.00 -17.93
CA PHE A 1 -5.91 2.22 -16.60
C PHE A 1 -4.64 1.39 -16.44
N LEU A 2 -4.76 0.04 -16.40
CA LEU A 2 -3.65 -0.89 -16.08
C LEU A 2 -2.35 -0.65 -16.86
N GLU A 3 -2.42 -0.47 -18.18
CA GLU A 3 -1.22 -0.25 -19.01
C GLU A 3 -0.41 0.98 -18.56
N GLU A 4 -1.09 2.09 -18.28
CA GLU A 4 -0.45 3.31 -17.82
C GLU A 4 0.09 3.18 -16.38
N TYR A 5 -0.66 2.47 -15.53
CA TYR A 5 -0.26 2.23 -14.14
C TYR A 5 1.02 1.37 -14.08
N GLU A 6 1.09 0.30 -14.88
CA GLU A 6 2.28 -0.53 -15.01
C GLU A 6 3.47 0.21 -15.65
N ARG A 7 3.21 1.18 -16.53
CA ARG A 7 4.26 2.07 -17.06
C ARG A 7 4.82 2.97 -15.95
N VAL A 8 3.95 3.57 -15.13
CA VAL A 8 4.35 4.46 -14.02
C VAL A 8 5.13 3.71 -12.95
N LYS A 9 4.71 2.49 -12.59
CA LYS A 9 5.45 1.62 -11.65
C LYS A 9 6.89 1.32 -12.06
N LYS A 10 7.21 1.42 -13.36
CA LYS A 10 8.55 1.16 -13.89
C LYS A 10 9.48 2.38 -13.84
N LEU A 11 8.96 3.57 -13.54
CA LEU A 11 9.73 4.81 -13.49
C LEU A 11 10.78 4.75 -12.36
N PRO A 12 12.02 5.25 -12.57
CA PRO A 12 13.07 5.23 -11.56
C PRO A 12 12.67 5.90 -10.25
N GLU A 13 12.01 7.05 -10.31
CA GLU A 13 11.55 7.80 -9.14
C GLU A 13 10.48 7.06 -8.34
N VAL A 14 9.59 6.33 -9.01
CA VAL A 14 8.56 5.51 -8.37
C VAL A 14 9.19 4.30 -7.67
N LYS A 15 10.14 3.64 -8.34
CA LYS A 15 10.89 2.53 -7.75
C LYS A 15 11.72 2.96 -6.55
N ALA A 16 12.39 4.12 -6.64
CA ALA A 16 13.18 4.67 -5.55
C ALA A 16 12.32 4.92 -4.32
N ARG A 17 11.15 5.56 -4.50
CA ARG A 17 10.20 5.78 -3.41
C ARG A 17 9.63 4.49 -2.85
N LEU A 18 9.33 3.50 -3.67
CA LEU A 18 8.86 2.19 -3.18
C LEU A 18 9.93 1.49 -2.34
N ASN A 19 11.20 1.65 -2.70
CA ASN A 19 12.31 1.05 -1.99
C ASN A 19 12.49 1.60 -0.56
N GLU A 20 12.01 2.81 -0.27
CA GLU A 20 11.95 3.37 1.10
C GLU A 20 11.09 2.52 2.04
N PHE A 21 10.16 1.72 1.50
CA PHE A 21 9.30 0.82 2.26
C PHE A 21 9.85 -0.61 2.36
N SER A 22 11.02 -0.93 1.81
CA SER A 22 11.52 -2.31 1.68
C SER A 22 11.59 -3.07 3.02
N ASP A 23 12.22 -2.47 4.04
CA ASP A 23 12.33 -3.08 5.38
C ASP A 23 10.95 -3.28 6.04
N PHE A 24 10.05 -2.31 5.85
CA PHE A 24 8.68 -2.40 6.35
C PHE A 24 7.89 -3.50 5.64
N MET A 25 7.95 -3.56 4.30
CA MET A 25 7.27 -4.58 3.51
C MET A 25 7.75 -5.97 3.90
N TRP A 26 9.06 -6.15 4.11
CA TRP A 26 9.60 -7.42 4.60
C TRP A 26 9.02 -7.80 5.97
N SER A 27 9.06 -6.89 6.94
CA SER A 27 8.53 -7.12 8.28
C SER A 27 7.01 -7.39 8.28
N ALA A 28 6.26 -6.63 7.47
CA ALA A 28 4.82 -6.79 7.31
C ALA A 28 4.46 -8.13 6.64
N ALA A 29 5.28 -8.61 5.70
CA ALA A 29 5.10 -9.91 5.09
C ALA A 29 5.26 -11.05 6.10
N GLU A 30 6.28 -10.98 6.97
CA GLU A 30 6.48 -11.96 8.04
C GLU A 30 5.33 -11.98 9.04
N LEU A 31 4.84 -10.81 9.47
CA LEU A 31 3.78 -10.70 10.49
C LEU A 31 2.39 -11.08 9.96
N SER A 32 2.08 -10.66 8.72
CA SER A 32 0.75 -10.88 8.13
C SER A 32 0.63 -12.23 7.40
N GLY A 33 1.74 -12.89 7.09
CA GLY A 33 1.78 -14.07 6.23
C GLY A 33 1.36 -13.80 4.78
N LYS A 34 1.28 -12.53 4.37
CA LYS A 34 0.94 -12.10 3.00
C LYS A 34 2.18 -11.62 2.27
N ARG A 35 2.18 -11.80 0.95
CA ARG A 35 3.19 -11.19 0.07
C ARG A 35 3.07 -9.67 0.15
N MET A 36 4.21 -8.98 0.31
CA MET A 36 4.29 -7.52 0.40
C MET A 36 5.44 -7.03 -0.47
N GLU A 37 5.16 -6.69 -1.73
CA GLU A 37 6.18 -6.26 -2.70
C GLU A 37 5.84 -4.93 -3.39
N THR A 38 4.58 -4.50 -3.29
CA THR A 38 4.05 -3.33 -3.98
C THR A 38 3.30 -2.43 -3.02
N ALA A 39 3.12 -1.17 -3.41
CA ALA A 39 2.25 -0.24 -2.70
C ALA A 39 0.78 -0.75 -2.66
N GLU A 40 0.35 -1.46 -3.70
CA GLU A 40 -0.97 -2.11 -3.78
C GLU A 40 -1.16 -3.19 -2.71
N ASP A 41 -0.13 -3.99 -2.41
CA ASP A 41 -0.21 -5.00 -1.33
C ASP A 41 -0.43 -4.34 0.04
N MET A 42 0.30 -3.25 0.32
CA MET A 42 0.14 -2.46 1.54
C MET A 42 -1.25 -1.81 1.62
N TYR A 43 -1.72 -1.25 0.51
CA TYR A 43 -3.06 -0.69 0.37
C TYR A 43 -4.14 -1.72 0.71
N TYR A 44 -4.04 -2.94 0.18
CA TYR A 44 -5.02 -3.98 0.44
C TYR A 44 -4.98 -4.47 1.88
N LEU A 45 -3.79 -4.62 2.47
CA LEU A 45 -3.68 -4.98 3.88
C LEU A 45 -4.31 -3.91 4.79
N TRP A 46 -4.03 -2.63 4.54
CA TRP A 46 -4.62 -1.53 5.31
C TRP A 46 -6.15 -1.54 5.24
N HIS A 47 -6.72 -1.70 4.04
CA HIS A 47 -8.17 -1.73 3.86
C HIS A 47 -8.82 -2.97 4.47
N ALA A 48 -8.14 -4.12 4.45
CA ALA A 48 -8.62 -5.32 5.14
C ALA A 48 -8.70 -5.09 6.65
N LEU A 49 -7.64 -4.56 7.27
CA LEU A 49 -7.62 -4.25 8.70
C LEU A 49 -8.66 -3.19 9.07
N MET A 50 -8.86 -2.18 8.21
CA MET A 50 -9.91 -1.17 8.40
C MET A 50 -11.31 -1.80 8.36
N ALA A 51 -11.56 -2.70 7.41
CA ALA A 51 -12.82 -3.42 7.32
C ALA A 51 -13.06 -4.27 8.57
N GLU A 52 -12.09 -5.07 9.00
CA GLU A 52 -12.16 -5.89 10.22
C GLU A 52 -12.43 -5.04 11.46
N ALA A 53 -11.70 -3.93 11.65
CA ALA A 53 -11.92 -2.99 12.74
C ALA A 53 -13.31 -2.37 12.70
N SER A 54 -13.80 -1.99 11.50
CA SER A 54 -15.15 -1.43 11.33
C SER A 54 -16.27 -2.43 11.65
N MET A 55 -15.99 -3.72 11.53
CA MET A 55 -16.90 -4.81 11.92
C MET A 55 -16.82 -5.13 13.43
N GLY A 56 -15.95 -4.45 14.17
CA GLY A 56 -15.72 -4.70 15.61
C GLY A 56 -14.91 -5.97 15.89
N LEU A 57 -14.17 -6.49 14.91
CA LEU A 57 -13.28 -7.63 15.11
C LEU A 57 -12.00 -7.20 15.83
N GLU A 58 -11.49 -8.07 16.70
CA GLU A 58 -10.20 -7.86 17.36
C GLU A 58 -9.07 -8.09 16.35
N LEU A 59 -8.26 -7.05 16.14
CA LEU A 59 -7.09 -7.15 15.27
C LEU A 59 -5.91 -7.80 15.98
N PRO A 60 -5.06 -8.55 15.26
CA PRO A 60 -3.83 -9.11 15.83
C PRO A 60 -2.94 -8.03 16.46
N ALA A 61 -2.23 -8.38 17.55
CA ALA A 61 -1.44 -7.41 18.32
C ALA A 61 -0.37 -6.67 17.50
N TRP A 62 0.20 -7.33 16.50
CA TRP A 62 1.22 -6.75 15.61
C TRP A 62 0.71 -5.60 14.76
N THR A 63 -0.62 -5.45 14.58
CA THR A 63 -1.20 -4.37 13.78
C THR A 63 -1.05 -3.00 14.45
N LYS A 64 -0.90 -2.95 15.78
CA LYS A 64 -0.88 -1.71 16.58
C LYS A 64 0.24 -0.76 16.20
N ASP A 65 1.38 -1.29 15.76
CA ASP A 65 2.56 -0.48 15.40
C ASP A 65 2.50 0.04 13.95
N MET A 66 1.53 -0.42 13.14
CA MET A 66 1.44 -0.08 11.71
C MET A 66 0.09 0.48 11.26
N PHE A 67 -0.99 0.20 12.00
CA PHE A 67 -2.37 0.56 11.69
C PHE A 67 -3.01 1.25 12.92
N PRO A 68 -3.92 2.24 12.74
CA PRO A 68 -4.44 2.76 11.48
C PRO A 68 -3.54 3.83 10.83
N TYR A 69 -2.68 4.48 11.62
CA TYR A 69 -1.79 5.54 11.18
C TYR A 69 -0.34 5.14 11.50
N GLY A 70 0.44 4.85 10.47
CA GLY A 70 1.78 4.29 10.57
C GLY A 70 2.37 3.96 9.20
N PRO A 71 3.44 3.16 9.12
CA PRO A 71 4.07 2.80 7.85
C PRO A 71 3.12 2.18 6.83
N LEU A 72 2.13 1.39 7.28
CA LEU A 72 1.12 0.79 6.40
C LEU A 72 0.21 1.85 5.77
N TYR A 73 -0.15 2.88 6.54
CA TYR A 73 -0.90 4.03 6.03
C TYR A 73 -0.09 4.82 5.00
N ASN A 74 1.21 5.02 5.25
CA ASN A 74 2.10 5.69 4.28
C ASN A 74 2.22 4.90 2.97
N GLY A 75 2.31 3.57 3.05
CA GLY A 75 2.26 2.70 1.86
C GLY A 75 0.94 2.81 1.09
N THR A 76 -0.18 2.94 1.83
CA THR A 76 -1.51 3.16 1.25
C THR A 76 -1.60 4.52 0.56
N LEU A 77 -1.05 5.59 1.17
CA LEU A 77 -0.96 6.91 0.55
C LEU A 77 -0.14 6.87 -0.74
N MET A 78 1.00 6.18 -0.72
CA MET A 78 1.80 5.98 -1.92
C MET A 78 0.98 5.33 -3.04
N GLU A 79 0.16 4.31 -2.75
CA GLU A 79 -0.69 3.68 -3.75
C GLU A 79 -1.74 4.66 -4.32
N TYR A 80 -2.39 5.46 -3.45
CA TYR A 80 -3.29 6.51 -3.93
C TYR A 80 -2.60 7.51 -4.85
N GLU A 81 -1.37 7.92 -4.50
CA GLU A 81 -0.58 8.82 -5.33
C GLU A 81 -0.19 8.16 -6.66
N LEU A 82 0.18 6.87 -6.67
CA LEU A 82 0.52 6.15 -7.90
C LEU A 82 -0.68 6.03 -8.84
N ARG A 83 -1.87 5.70 -8.32
CA ARG A 83 -3.11 5.65 -9.10
C ARG A 83 -3.52 7.01 -9.67
N ASN A 84 -2.94 8.10 -9.16
CA ASN A 84 -3.20 9.48 -9.57
C ASN A 84 -1.93 10.21 -10.05
N TYR A 85 -0.87 9.49 -10.40
CA TYR A 85 0.46 10.06 -10.62
C TYR A 85 0.52 11.11 -11.73
N ASN A 86 -0.25 10.92 -12.79
CA ASN A 86 -0.33 11.84 -13.92
C ASN A 86 -1.78 12.05 -14.37
N ASP A 87 -2.01 13.05 -15.23
CA ASP A 87 -3.36 13.40 -15.69
C ASP A 87 -4.06 12.26 -16.43
N LYS A 88 -3.31 11.38 -17.09
CA LYS A 88 -3.87 10.20 -17.76
C LYS A 88 -4.40 9.20 -16.73
N LEU A 89 -3.66 8.94 -15.65
CA LEU A 89 -4.10 8.06 -14.58
C LEU A 89 -5.27 8.65 -13.79
N LYS A 90 -5.22 9.93 -13.43
CA LYS A 90 -6.36 10.63 -12.79
C LYS A 90 -7.64 10.46 -13.60
N ARG A 91 -7.62 10.76 -14.90
CA ARG A 91 -8.77 10.59 -15.79
C ARG A 91 -9.26 9.14 -15.92
N LEU A 92 -8.35 8.17 -15.81
CA LEU A 92 -8.69 6.75 -15.94
C LEU A 92 -9.17 6.12 -14.63
N ASN A 93 -8.76 6.68 -13.48
CA ASN A 93 -9.10 6.18 -12.15
C ASN A 93 -10.48 6.69 -11.69
N GLY A 94 -10.88 7.88 -12.15
CA GLY A 94 -12.16 8.52 -11.81
C GLY A 94 -11.95 9.71 -10.89
#